data_AF-A0A830EGQ8-F1
#
_entry.id   AF-A0A830EGQ8-F1
#
_cell.length_a   1.000
_cell.length_b   1.000
_cell.length_c   1.000
_cell.angle_alpha   90.00
_cell.angle_beta   90.00
_cell.angle_gamma   90.00
#
_symmetry.space_group_name_H-M   'P 1'
#
loop_
_entity.id
_entity.type
_entity.pdbx_description
1 polymer ?
#
loop_
_entity_poly.entity_id
_entity_poly.type
_entity_poly.pdbx_seq_one_letter_code
_entity_poly.pdbx_strand_id
1 'polypeptide(L)' 'MVITCPYCGMNNWTMVQFLSKRGSENFIVVCRCNNCGKIFYLYKTKFSTLTYKLEDTGL' A
#
# COMPACT_ATOMS: atom_id res chain seq x y z
N MET A 1 2.36 -14.59 2.06
CA MET A 1 2.86 -13.51 1.18
C MET A 1 3.41 -12.40 2.04
N VAL A 2 4.68 -12.03 1.86
CA VAL A 2 5.28 -10.89 2.58
C VAL A 2 5.07 -9.64 1.73
N ILE A 3 4.57 -8.56 2.35
CA ILE A 3 4.36 -7.29 1.66
C ILE A 3 5.62 -6.46 1.81
N THR A 4 6.25 -6.13 0.69
CA THR A 4 7.48 -5.33 0.64
C THR A 4 7.20 -3.95 0.05
N CYS A 5 7.95 -2.95 0.50
CA CYS A 5 7.94 -1.63 -0.11
C CYS A 5 8.33 -1.74 -1.59
N PRO A 6 7.53 -1.22 -2.53
CA PRO A 6 7.80 -1.38 -3.95
C PRO A 6 9.01 -0.53 -4.42
N TYR A 7 9.50 0.39 -3.59
CA TYR A 7 10.63 1.25 -3.93
C TYR A 7 11.98 0.72 -3.45
N CYS A 8 12.06 0.16 -2.23
CA CYS A 8 13.33 -0.30 -1.65
C CYS A 8 13.37 -1.79 -1.30
N GLY A 9 12.27 -2.53 -1.50
CA GLY A 9 12.20 -3.98 -1.23
C GLY A 9 12.07 -4.36 0.25
N MET A 10 12.19 -3.42 1.19
CA MET A 10 12.09 -3.70 2.63
C MET A 10 10.64 -3.99 3.05
N ASN A 11 10.44 -4.95 3.94
CA ASN A 11 9.14 -5.26 4.56
C ASN A 11 8.83 -4.42 5.81
N ASN A 12 9.61 -3.39 6.07
CA ASN A 12 9.41 -2.46 7.19
C ASN A 12 8.62 -1.23 6.75
N TRP A 13 7.34 -1.20 7.08
CA TRP A 13 6.41 -0.13 6.74
C TRP A 13 5.28 -0.06 7.77
N THR A 14 4.61 1.08 7.82
CA THR A 14 3.50 1.36 8.74
C THR A 14 2.25 1.73 7.95
N MET A 15 1.09 1.26 8.41
CA MET A 15 -0.21 1.69 7.88
C MET A 15 -0.47 3.14 8.29
N VAL A 16 -0.79 4.00 7.32
CA VAL A 16 -1.12 5.41 7.52
C VAL A 16 -2.63 5.60 7.53
N GLN A 17 -3.31 5.02 6.54
CA GLN A 17 -4.76 5.19 6.37
C GLN A 17 -5.40 3.96 5.75
N PHE A 18 -6.58 3.62 6.24
CA PHE A 18 -7.41 2.57 5.67
C PHE A 18 -8.53 3.20 4.84
N LEU A 19 -8.56 2.87 3.55
CA LEU A 19 -9.54 3.35 2.58
C LEU A 19 -10.41 2.16 2.16
N SER A 20 -11.59 2.05 2.76
CA SER A 20 -12.58 1.05 2.36
C SER A 20 -13.88 1.72 1.95
N LYS A 21 -14.49 1.19 0.88
CA LYS A 21 -15.84 1.56 0.45
C LYS A 21 -16.83 0.68 1.23
N ARG A 22 -17.84 1.28 1.88
CA ARG A 22 -18.91 0.53 2.58
C ARG A 22 -19.50 -0.54 1.65
N GLY A 23 -19.50 -1.79 2.11
CA GLY A 23 -20.02 -2.95 1.36
C GLY A 23 -19.05 -3.61 0.39
N SER A 24 -17.79 -3.14 0.29
CA SER A 24 -16.76 -3.76 -0.54
C SER A 24 -15.95 -4.78 0.25
N GLU A 25 -15.81 -6.01 -0.28
CA GLU A 25 -14.83 -7.00 0.21
C GLU A 25 -13.37 -6.57 -0.09
N ASN A 26 -13.19 -5.60 -1.00
CA ASN A 26 -11.89 -5.05 -1.34
C ASN A 26 -11.60 -3.76 -0.56
N PHE A 27 -10.37 -3.59 -0.11
CA PHE A 27 -9.92 -2.39 0.61
C PHE A 27 -8.54 -1.93 0.16
N ILE A 28 -8.35 -0.62 0.19
CA ILE A 28 -7.08 0.04 -0.10
C ILE A 28 -6.46 0.46 1.23
N VAL A 29 -5.15 0.30 1.36
CA VAL A 29 -4.40 0.74 2.52
C VAL A 29 -3.26 1.63 2.06
N VAL A 30 -3.18 2.83 2.63
CA VAL A 30 -2.07 3.75 2.44
C VAL A 30 -0.98 3.36 3.44
N CYS A 31 0.22 3.08 2.95
CA CYS A 31 1.35 2.64 3.75
C CYS A 31 2.53 3.56 3.54
N ARG A 32 3.32 3.78 4.60
CA ARG A 32 4.58 4.52 4.53
C ARG A 32 5.74 3.59 4.89
N CYS A 33 6.75 3.52 4.03
CA CYS A 33 7.94 2.74 4.33
C CYS A 33 8.78 3.43 5.41
N ASN A 34 9.15 2.69 6.45
CA ASN A 34 9.99 3.20 7.53
C ASN A 34 11.47 3.34 7.11
N ASN A 35 11.87 2.66 6.02
CA ASN A 35 13.23 2.72 5.49
C ASN A 35 13.45 3.89 4.51
N CYS A 36 12.66 3.98 3.43
CA CYS A 36 12.85 5.01 2.41
C CYS A 36 11.88 6.20 2.52
N GLY A 37 10.99 6.20 3.52
CA GLY A 37 10.03 7.27 3.77
C GLY A 37 8.88 7.42 2.76
N LYS A 38 8.97 6.75 1.60
CA LYS A 38 7.98 6.81 0.51
C LYS A 38 6.65 6.17 0.89
N ILE A 39 5.57 6.74 0.35
CA ILE A 39 4.20 6.25 0.49
C ILE A 39 3.89 5.32 -0.68
N PHE A 40 3.16 4.23 -0.41
CA PHE A 40 2.67 3.29 -1.41
C PHE A 40 1.28 2.78 -1.01
N TYR A 41 0.54 2.22 -1.97
CA TYR A 41 -0.78 1.65 -1.70
C TYR A 41 -0.73 0.13 -1.70
N LEU A 42 -1.52 -0.47 -0.81
CA LEU A 42 -1.89 -1.87 -0.88
C LEU A 42 -3.34 -1.98 -1.27
N TYR A 43 -3.62 -2.73 -2.32
CA TYR A 43 -4.97 -3.13 -2.67
C TYR A 43 -5.17 -4.58 -2.26
N LYS A 44 -6.05 -4.81 -1.30
CA LYS A 44 -6.35 -6.14 -0.79
C LYS A 44 -7.73 -6.54 -1.26
N THR A 45 -7.77 -7.67 -1.96
CA THR A 45 -8.98 -8.37 -2.34
C THR A 45 -9.13 -9.64 -1.49
N LYS A 46 -10.25 -10.33 -1.64
CA LYS A 46 -10.47 -11.64 -1.02
C LYS A 46 -9.40 -12.68 -1.36
N PHE A 47 -8.80 -12.58 -2.54
CA PHE A 47 -7.89 -13.60 -3.09
C PHE A 47 -6.44 -13.15 -3.22
N SER A 48 -6.18 -11.84 -3.22
CA SER A 48 -4.85 -11.31 -3.51
C SER A 48 -4.58 -10.00 -2.78
N THR A 49 -3.29 -9.71 -2.60
CA THR A 49 -2.82 -8.39 -2.17
C THR A 49 -1.86 -7.87 -3.23
N LEU A 50 -2.16 -6.69 -3.77
CA LEU A 50 -1.37 -6.01 -4.78
C LEU A 50 -0.73 -4.76 -4.18
N THR A 51 0.50 -4.46 -4.56
CA THR A 51 1.26 -3.30 -4.08
C THR A 51 1.48 -2.34 -5.24
N TYR A 52 1.08 -1.07 -5.06
CA TYR A 52 1.19 -0.02 -6.07
C TYR A 52 2.12 1.09 -5.60
N LYS A 53 2.99 1.54 -6.51
CA LYS A 53 3.76 2.78 -6.32
C LYS A 53 2.83 3.96 -6.53
N LEU A 54 2.95 5.01 -5.71
CA LEU A 54 2.48 6.33 -6.14
C LEU A 54 3.42 6.79 -7.26
N GLU A 55 2.86 7.00 -8.44
CA GLU A 55 3.51 7.81 -9.46
C GLU A 55 3.32 9.28 -9.05
N ASP A 56 4.37 10.09 -9.19
CA ASP A 56 4.26 11.54 -9.09
C ASP A 56 3.31 12.00 -10.20
N THR A 57 2.02 12.11 -9.90
CA THR A 57 1.13 12.95 -10.68
C THR A 57 1.54 14.38 -10.38
N GLY A 58 2.57 14.85 -11.08
CA GLY A 58 2.95 16.26 -11.13
C GLY A 58 1.78 17.04 -11.71
N LEU A 59 0.90 17.49 -10.82
CA LEU A 59 -0.08 18.54 -11.07
C LEU A 59 0.63 19.89 -11.04
#